data_AF-Q0DC38-F1
#
_entry.id   AF-Q0DC38-F1
#
_cell.length_a   1.000
_cell.length_b   1.000
_cell.length_c   1.000
_cell.angle_alpha   90.00
_cell.angle_beta   90.00
_cell.angle_gamma   90.00
#
_symmetry.space_group_name_H-M   'P 1'
#
loop_
_entity.id
_entity.type
_entity.pdbx_description
1 polymer ?
#
loop_
_entity_poly.entity_id
_entity_poly.type
_entity_poly.pdbx_seq_one_letter_code
_entity_poly.pdbx_strand_id
1 'polypeptide(L)'
;SGVEGMQAVMASDFAIAQFRFLERLLLIHGHWCYRRISVMICYFFYKNVTFGVTIFLYEAFASFSGKPAYNDWFLSLYNVIFTSLPVIALGVFDQDVSQRLCLQYPGLYQEGVQNILFSWRRILGWMANGVINAILIFYFCTTAFGIQAFRQDGQVAGLDALGVLMYTCVVWVVNCQMALSVNYFTIIQHIFIWGSIAVWYLFLLAYGAVDPRFSKSAYMVFIEQVAPALSYWLVTLFAVMATLIPYFCYAAIQIRFFPMFHNKIQWKRHLGKAEDPEVARQLSSRHRTSSHQRMVGISARRDGKAMQVTKETELQVQG
;
A
#
# COMPACT_ATOMS: atom_id res chain seq x y z
N SER A 1 28.07 23.79 -28.96
CA SER A 1 27.93 22.34 -29.15
C SER A 1 28.62 21.93 -30.43
N GLY A 2 29.60 21.02 -30.35
CA GLY A 2 30.19 20.41 -31.56
C GLY A 2 29.26 19.34 -32.17
N VAL A 3 29.71 18.71 -33.25
CA VAL A 3 29.00 17.61 -33.93
C VAL A 3 28.61 16.49 -32.95
N GLU A 4 29.48 16.19 -31.99
CA GLU A 4 29.25 15.19 -30.93
C GLU A 4 28.04 15.52 -30.06
N GLY A 5 27.88 16.79 -29.66
CA GLY A 5 26.75 17.22 -28.84
C GLY A 5 25.41 17.13 -29.58
N MET A 6 25.42 17.36 -30.90
CA MET A 6 24.22 17.20 -31.72
C MET A 6 23.86 15.73 -31.91
N GLN A 7 24.84 14.86 -32.15
CA GLN A 7 24.62 13.42 -32.23
C GLN A 7 24.10 12.85 -30.90
N ALA A 8 24.66 13.28 -29.75
CA ALA A 8 24.17 12.87 -28.44
C ALA A 8 22.71 13.27 -28.20
N VAL A 9 22.32 14.49 -28.62
CA VAL A 9 20.93 14.96 -28.54
C VAL A 9 20.01 14.16 -29.47
N MET A 10 20.45 13.85 -30.68
CA MET A 10 19.67 13.02 -31.62
C MET A 10 19.54 11.56 -31.18
N ALA A 11 20.49 11.05 -30.38
CA ALA A 11 20.46 9.70 -29.82
C ALA A 11 19.68 9.62 -28.49
N SER A 12 19.40 10.74 -27.82
CA SER A 12 18.67 10.78 -26.55
C SER A 12 17.15 10.93 -26.74
N ASP A 13 16.35 10.19 -25.96
CA ASP A 13 14.88 10.38 -25.91
C ASP A 13 14.49 11.78 -25.39
N PHE A 14 15.34 12.35 -24.52
CA PHE A 14 15.13 13.65 -23.90
C PHE A 14 16.45 14.44 -23.82
N ALA A 15 16.42 15.68 -24.32
CA ALA A 15 17.53 16.63 -24.22
C ALA A 15 17.16 17.81 -23.31
N ILE A 16 18.04 18.13 -22.34
CA ILE A 16 17.85 19.23 -21.39
C ILE A 16 18.71 20.41 -21.82
N ALA A 17 18.07 21.56 -22.12
CA ALA A 17 18.76 22.73 -22.66
C ALA A 17 19.76 23.39 -21.69
N GLN A 18 19.50 23.34 -20.38
CA GLN A 18 20.32 24.02 -19.36
C GLN A 18 20.44 23.17 -18.10
N PHE A 19 21.64 23.11 -17.52
CA PHE A 19 21.94 22.28 -16.35
C PHE A 19 21.05 22.61 -15.14
N ARG A 20 20.66 23.88 -14.94
CA ARG A 20 19.76 24.29 -13.83
C ARG A 20 18.39 23.61 -13.85
N PHE A 21 17.91 23.13 -14.99
CA PHE A 21 16.64 22.39 -15.06
C PHE A 21 16.77 20.97 -14.50
N LEU A 22 17.97 20.39 -14.54
CA LEU A 22 18.23 19.06 -14.00
C LEU A 22 18.01 19.01 -12.48
N GLU A 23 18.34 20.08 -11.76
CA GLU A 23 18.12 20.18 -10.31
C GLU A 23 16.65 19.97 -9.95
N ARG A 24 15.74 20.73 -10.59
CA ARG A 24 14.29 20.61 -10.35
C ARG A 24 13.75 19.27 -10.83
N LEU A 25 14.28 18.74 -11.93
CA LEU A 25 13.83 17.46 -12.48
C LEU A 25 14.19 16.31 -11.54
N LEU A 26 15.42 16.22 -11.05
CA LEU A 26 15.85 15.11 -10.19
C LEU A 26 15.33 15.27 -8.75
N LEU A 27 15.55 16.42 -8.12
CA LEU A 27 15.29 16.58 -6.68
C LEU A 27 13.80 16.66 -6.36
N ILE A 28 12.98 17.19 -7.26
CA ILE A 28 11.52 17.30 -7.05
C ILE A 28 10.81 16.16 -7.76
N HIS A 29 10.86 16.16 -9.10
CA HIS A 29 10.06 15.20 -9.88
C HIS A 29 10.58 13.78 -9.74
N GLY A 30 11.90 13.58 -9.74
CA GLY A 30 12.52 12.28 -9.53
C GLY A 30 12.18 11.68 -8.16
N HIS A 31 12.32 12.46 -7.09
CA HIS A 31 11.93 12.05 -5.73
C HIS A 31 10.43 11.69 -5.65
N TRP A 32 9.56 12.59 -6.09
CA TRP A 32 8.11 12.37 -6.06
C TRP A 32 7.69 11.17 -6.90
N CYS A 33 8.22 11.04 -8.12
CA CYS A 33 7.92 9.94 -9.02
C CYS A 33 8.30 8.60 -8.39
N TYR A 34 9.56 8.48 -7.93
CA TYR A 34 10.03 7.27 -7.28
C TYR A 34 9.16 6.90 -6.07
N ARG A 35 8.89 7.86 -5.18
CA ARG A 35 8.09 7.61 -3.97
C ARG A 35 6.66 7.18 -4.32
N ARG A 36 5.99 7.93 -5.19
CA ARG A 36 4.60 7.65 -5.59
C ARG A 36 4.47 6.27 -6.21
N ILE A 37 5.33 5.93 -7.17
CA ILE A 37 5.32 4.63 -7.83
C ILE A 37 5.63 3.51 -6.82
N SER A 38 6.62 3.70 -5.95
CA SER A 38 7.00 2.70 -4.94
C SER A 38 5.85 2.37 -3.99
N VAL A 39 5.20 3.41 -3.45
CA VAL A 39 4.04 3.24 -2.55
C VAL A 39 2.87 2.62 -3.30
N MET A 40 2.58 3.09 -4.51
CA MET A 40 1.52 2.55 -5.36
C MET A 40 1.72 1.05 -5.61
N ILE A 41 2.90 0.62 -6.02
CA ILE A 41 3.21 -0.80 -6.29
C ILE A 41 3.10 -1.63 -5.02
N CYS A 42 3.71 -1.20 -3.91
CA CYS A 42 3.62 -1.91 -2.64
C CYS A 42 2.17 -2.10 -2.20
N TYR A 43 1.35 -1.06 -2.39
CA TYR A 43 -0.06 -1.09 -2.06
C TYR A 43 -0.87 -1.98 -3.00
N PHE A 44 -0.52 -2.01 -4.30
CA PHE A 44 -1.08 -2.95 -5.26
C PHE A 44 -0.81 -4.41 -4.85
N PHE A 45 0.41 -4.73 -4.40
CA PHE A 45 0.70 -6.07 -3.88
C PHE A 45 -0.12 -6.38 -2.62
N TYR A 46 -0.14 -5.47 -1.66
CA TYR A 46 -0.93 -5.60 -0.44
C TYR A 46 -2.40 -5.91 -0.73
N LYS A 47 -3.10 -5.09 -1.52
CA LYS A 47 -4.54 -5.27 -1.77
C LYS A 47 -4.84 -6.57 -2.52
N ASN A 48 -4.02 -6.92 -3.51
CA ASN A 48 -4.22 -8.14 -4.29
C ASN A 48 -3.95 -9.39 -3.46
N VAL A 49 -2.94 -9.36 -2.58
CA VAL A 49 -2.68 -10.45 -1.65
C VAL A 49 -3.80 -10.56 -0.63
N THR A 50 -4.27 -9.45 -0.03
CA THR A 50 -5.41 -9.47 0.89
C THR A 50 -6.61 -10.15 0.24
N PHE A 51 -6.99 -9.71 -0.97
CA PHE A 51 -8.13 -10.27 -1.68
C PHE A 51 -7.92 -11.75 -2.09
N GLY A 52 -6.79 -12.07 -2.70
CA GLY A 52 -6.50 -13.43 -3.17
C GLY A 52 -6.38 -14.45 -2.05
N VAL A 53 -5.76 -14.08 -0.92
CA VAL A 53 -5.64 -14.97 0.25
C VAL A 53 -6.99 -15.15 0.93
N THR A 54 -7.86 -14.13 0.96
CA THR A 54 -9.23 -14.29 1.48
C THR A 54 -10.03 -15.31 0.66
N ILE A 55 -9.90 -15.30 -0.66
CA ILE A 55 -10.51 -16.34 -1.54
C ILE A 55 -9.89 -17.71 -1.23
N PHE A 56 -8.56 -17.80 -1.15
CA PHE A 56 -7.88 -19.05 -0.86
C PHE A 56 -8.32 -19.68 0.47
N LEU A 57 -8.48 -18.86 1.52
CA LEU A 57 -8.97 -19.31 2.83
C LEU A 57 -10.43 -19.79 2.76
N TYR A 58 -11.28 -19.12 1.97
CA TYR A 58 -12.64 -19.58 1.72
C TYR A 58 -12.66 -20.94 1.01
N GLU A 59 -11.86 -21.11 -0.04
CA GLU A 59 -11.77 -22.38 -0.77
C GLU A 59 -11.32 -23.51 0.16
N ALA A 60 -10.32 -23.25 1.01
CA ALA A 60 -9.87 -24.22 2.00
C ALA A 60 -10.99 -24.58 3.01
N PHE A 61 -11.77 -23.59 3.47
CA PHE A 61 -12.91 -23.82 4.35
C PHE A 61 -14.05 -24.58 3.68
N ALA A 62 -14.28 -24.35 2.38
CA ALA A 62 -15.24 -25.07 1.57
C ALA A 62 -14.70 -26.43 1.08
N SER A 63 -13.61 -26.93 1.67
CA SER A 63 -12.92 -28.17 1.30
C SER A 63 -12.60 -28.26 -0.19
N PHE A 64 -12.22 -27.13 -0.79
CA PHE A 64 -11.94 -26.97 -2.21
C PHE A 64 -13.08 -27.47 -3.11
N SER A 65 -14.33 -27.27 -2.69
CA SER A 65 -15.52 -27.67 -3.46
C SER A 65 -15.68 -26.94 -4.79
N GLY A 66 -14.90 -25.87 -5.04
CA GLY A 66 -14.98 -25.06 -6.25
C GLY A 66 -16.20 -24.15 -6.30
N LYS A 67 -16.93 -24.00 -5.19
CA LYS A 67 -17.99 -22.99 -5.07
C LYS A 67 -17.36 -21.62 -4.91
N PRO A 68 -17.67 -20.64 -5.77
CA PRO A 68 -17.03 -19.34 -5.70
C PRO A 68 -17.43 -18.59 -4.42
N ALA A 69 -16.45 -18.03 -3.72
CA ALA A 69 -16.68 -17.17 -2.55
C ALA A 69 -17.44 -15.88 -2.89
N TYR A 70 -17.17 -15.34 -4.09
CA TYR A 70 -17.69 -14.07 -4.57
C TYR A 70 -18.39 -14.25 -5.91
N ASN A 71 -19.41 -13.45 -6.16
CA ASN A 71 -20.06 -13.39 -7.47
C ASN A 71 -19.07 -12.92 -8.56
N ASP A 72 -19.23 -13.43 -9.79
CA ASP A 72 -18.34 -13.18 -10.93
C ASP A 72 -18.04 -11.68 -11.16
N TRP A 73 -19.05 -10.83 -10.98
CA TRP A 73 -18.91 -9.38 -11.16
C TRP A 73 -18.18 -8.70 -10.01
N PHE A 74 -18.29 -9.22 -8.77
CA PHE A 74 -17.49 -8.71 -7.65
C PHE A 74 -16.01 -8.95 -7.93
N LEU A 75 -15.65 -10.17 -8.36
CA LEU A 75 -14.27 -10.52 -8.71
C LEU A 75 -13.73 -9.62 -9.84
N SER A 76 -14.52 -9.42 -10.89
CA SER A 76 -14.11 -8.65 -12.07
C SER A 76 -13.91 -7.16 -11.77
N LEU A 77 -14.77 -6.57 -10.94
CA LEU A 77 -14.75 -5.14 -10.65
C LEU A 77 -13.83 -4.76 -9.49
N TYR A 78 -13.41 -5.71 -8.64
CA TYR A 78 -12.50 -5.49 -7.52
C TYR A 78 -11.24 -4.73 -7.92
N ASN A 79 -10.56 -5.24 -8.95
CA ASN A 79 -9.27 -4.71 -9.36
C ASN A 79 -9.38 -3.33 -9.98
N VAL A 80 -10.44 -3.04 -10.72
CA VAL A 80 -10.57 -1.79 -11.48
C VAL A 80 -11.29 -0.73 -10.63
N ILE A 81 -12.59 -0.88 -10.42
CA ILE A 81 -13.47 0.19 -9.94
C ILE A 81 -13.30 0.43 -8.44
N PHE A 82 -13.33 -0.64 -7.64
CA PHE A 82 -13.44 -0.49 -6.19
C PHE A 82 -12.10 -0.25 -5.47
N THR A 83 -10.97 -0.59 -6.11
CA THR A 83 -9.67 -0.51 -5.42
C THR A 83 -8.50 0.06 -6.23
N SER A 84 -8.47 0.03 -7.57
CA SER A 84 -7.33 0.64 -8.29
C SER A 84 -7.43 2.16 -8.42
N LEU A 85 -8.62 2.72 -8.60
CA LEU A 85 -8.78 4.18 -8.74
C LEU A 85 -8.21 4.95 -7.53
N PRO A 86 -8.47 4.54 -6.27
CA PRO A 86 -7.86 5.17 -5.11
C PRO A 86 -6.34 5.05 -5.10
N VAL A 87 -5.81 3.89 -5.51
CA VAL A 87 -4.36 3.63 -5.54
C VAL A 87 -3.66 4.44 -6.63
N ILE A 88 -4.31 4.62 -7.79
CA ILE A 88 -3.83 5.48 -8.88
C ILE A 88 -3.88 6.95 -8.43
N ALA A 89 -4.97 7.38 -7.79
CA ALA A 89 -5.07 8.73 -7.24
C ALA A 89 -3.97 9.02 -6.20
N LEU A 90 -3.65 8.05 -5.35
CA LEU A 90 -2.48 8.11 -4.45
C LEU A 90 -1.18 8.26 -5.24
N GLY A 91 -0.97 7.41 -6.26
CA GLY A 91 0.22 7.43 -7.12
C GLY A 91 0.36 8.70 -7.98
N VAL A 92 -0.69 9.48 -8.20
CA VAL A 92 -0.64 10.71 -8.98
C VAL A 92 -0.55 11.95 -8.09
N PHE A 93 -1.37 12.03 -7.03
CA PHE A 93 -1.57 13.28 -6.28
C PHE A 93 -0.83 13.35 -4.94
N ASP A 94 -0.33 12.24 -4.38
CA ASP A 94 0.30 12.27 -3.05
C ASP A 94 1.63 13.02 -3.04
N GLN A 95 1.83 13.87 -2.03
CA GLN A 95 3.03 14.66 -1.83
C GLN A 95 3.45 14.57 -0.36
N ASP A 96 4.61 13.97 -0.08
CA ASP A 96 5.19 13.91 1.27
C ASP A 96 5.77 15.25 1.72
N VAL A 97 6.47 15.92 0.79
CA VAL A 97 7.28 17.10 1.04
C VAL A 97 7.05 18.12 -0.08
N SER A 98 6.96 19.40 0.28
CA SER A 98 6.73 20.47 -0.69
C SER A 98 7.91 20.66 -1.63
N GLN A 99 7.67 21.19 -2.82
CA GLN A 99 8.71 21.45 -3.84
C GLN A 99 9.91 22.22 -3.29
N ARG A 100 9.65 23.25 -2.48
CA ARG A 100 10.69 24.08 -1.85
C ARG A 100 11.57 23.28 -0.90
N LEU A 101 10.97 22.41 -0.09
CA LEU A 101 11.70 21.55 0.85
C LEU A 101 12.49 20.47 0.10
N CYS A 102 11.98 19.91 -1.00
CA CYS A 102 12.75 18.96 -1.83
C CYS A 102 14.07 19.58 -2.34
N LEU A 103 14.06 20.86 -2.76
CA LEU A 103 15.27 21.57 -3.17
C LEU A 103 16.21 21.87 -1.99
N GLN A 104 15.65 22.24 -0.84
CA GLN A 104 16.44 22.54 0.36
C GLN A 104 17.13 21.31 0.96
N TYR A 105 16.56 20.12 0.76
CA TYR A 105 17.06 18.85 1.28
C TYR A 105 17.40 17.88 0.14
N PRO A 106 18.49 18.09 -0.62
CA PRO A 106 18.84 17.23 -1.76
C PRO A 106 19.09 15.76 -1.39
N GLY A 107 19.31 15.48 -0.09
CA GLY A 107 19.41 14.13 0.45
C GLY A 107 18.16 13.26 0.26
N LEU A 108 16.95 13.83 0.06
CA LEU A 108 15.75 13.01 -0.20
C LEU A 108 15.92 12.15 -1.44
N TYR A 109 16.59 12.66 -2.47
CA TYR A 109 16.82 11.91 -3.71
C TYR A 109 17.62 10.62 -3.48
N GLN A 110 18.46 10.57 -2.43
CA GLN A 110 19.20 9.35 -2.09
C GLN A 110 18.30 8.20 -1.63
N GLU A 111 17.08 8.47 -1.14
CA GLU A 111 16.11 7.41 -0.80
C GLU A 111 15.66 6.61 -2.05
N GLY A 112 15.66 7.29 -3.21
CA GLY A 112 15.46 6.69 -4.54
C GLY A 112 16.62 5.81 -4.97
N VAL A 113 17.82 6.39 -5.02
CA VAL A 113 19.04 5.69 -5.46
C VAL A 113 19.34 4.46 -4.62
N GLN A 114 19.06 4.52 -3.31
CA GLN A 114 19.28 3.40 -2.38
C GLN A 114 18.10 2.41 -2.33
N ASN A 115 17.07 2.58 -3.15
CA ASN A 115 15.88 1.73 -3.19
C ASN A 115 15.21 1.53 -1.82
N ILE A 116 15.20 2.56 -0.96
CA ILE A 116 14.71 2.45 0.42
C ILE A 116 13.20 2.16 0.46
N LEU A 117 12.43 2.84 -0.41
CA LEU A 117 10.98 2.67 -0.54
C LEU A 117 10.62 1.49 -1.45
N PHE A 118 11.48 1.11 -2.39
CA PHE A 118 11.28 -0.04 -3.28
C PHE A 118 12.30 -1.15 -3.03
N SER A 119 12.37 -1.62 -1.79
CA SER A 119 13.19 -2.78 -1.43
C SER A 119 12.32 -4.03 -1.28
N TRP A 120 12.87 -5.19 -1.66
CA TRP A 120 12.16 -6.48 -1.55
C TRP A 120 11.61 -6.75 -0.14
N ARG A 121 12.37 -6.35 0.90
CA ARG A 121 11.94 -6.46 2.30
C ARG A 121 10.66 -5.69 2.59
N ARG A 122 10.51 -4.51 2.00
CA ARG A 122 9.30 -3.68 2.17
C ARG A 122 8.14 -4.25 1.39
N ILE A 123 8.36 -4.71 0.15
CA ILE A 123 7.33 -5.37 -0.67
C ILE A 123 6.79 -6.61 0.07
N LEU A 124 7.69 -7.49 0.55
CA LEU A 124 7.31 -8.65 1.36
C LEU A 124 6.61 -8.26 2.66
N GLY A 125 7.03 -7.17 3.32
CA GLY A 125 6.34 -6.65 4.51
C GLY A 125 4.89 -6.23 4.21
N TRP A 126 4.65 -5.55 3.09
CA TRP A 126 3.32 -5.21 2.62
C TRP A 126 2.49 -6.43 2.24
N MET A 127 3.10 -7.43 1.58
CA MET A 127 2.42 -8.69 1.26
C MET A 127 2.05 -9.46 2.53
N ALA A 128 2.95 -9.55 3.51
CA ALA A 128 2.71 -10.18 4.80
C ALA A 128 1.58 -9.48 5.57
N ASN A 129 1.54 -8.15 5.54
CA ASN A 129 0.41 -7.38 6.08
C ASN A 129 -0.91 -7.75 5.37
N GLY A 130 -0.85 -7.99 4.05
CA GLY A 130 -2.01 -8.44 3.28
C GLY A 130 -2.49 -9.83 3.69
N VAL A 131 -1.57 -10.77 3.93
CA VAL A 131 -1.88 -12.12 4.45
C VAL A 131 -2.54 -12.02 5.83
N ILE A 132 -1.97 -11.22 6.75
CA ILE A 132 -2.54 -11.04 8.10
C ILE A 132 -3.95 -10.45 8.01
N ASN A 133 -4.15 -9.42 7.17
CA ASN A 133 -5.47 -8.83 7.01
C ASN A 133 -6.47 -9.80 6.38
N ALA A 134 -6.06 -10.61 5.40
CA ALA A 134 -6.90 -11.63 4.81
C ALA A 134 -7.36 -12.67 5.84
N ILE A 135 -6.42 -13.14 6.68
CA ILE A 135 -6.68 -14.07 7.78
C ILE A 135 -7.69 -13.47 8.76
N LEU A 136 -7.43 -12.24 9.23
CA LEU A 136 -8.32 -11.55 10.15
C LEU A 136 -9.72 -11.37 9.56
N ILE A 137 -9.83 -10.85 8.34
CA ILE A 137 -11.12 -10.65 7.65
C ILE A 137 -11.87 -11.98 7.55
N PHE A 138 -11.19 -13.04 7.08
CA PHE A 138 -11.78 -14.35 6.91
C PHE A 138 -12.36 -14.87 8.24
N TYR A 139 -11.55 -14.94 9.30
CA TYR A 139 -12.00 -15.45 10.58
C TYR A 139 -13.09 -14.59 11.23
N PHE A 140 -13.00 -13.26 11.16
CA PHE A 140 -14.06 -12.38 11.66
C PHE A 140 -15.40 -12.64 10.96
N CYS A 141 -15.38 -12.81 9.64
CA CYS A 141 -16.59 -13.05 8.86
C CYS A 141 -17.17 -14.46 9.11
N THR A 142 -16.33 -15.51 9.13
CA THR A 142 -16.81 -16.87 9.35
C THR A 142 -17.27 -17.11 10.78
N THR A 143 -16.59 -16.56 11.78
CA THR A 143 -17.00 -16.68 13.19
C THR A 143 -18.30 -15.93 13.44
N ALA A 144 -18.51 -14.78 12.79
CA ALA A 144 -19.78 -14.07 12.86
C ALA A 144 -20.94 -14.87 12.28
N PHE A 145 -20.72 -15.61 11.19
CA PHE A 145 -21.71 -16.50 10.59
C PHE A 145 -22.00 -17.78 11.40
N GLY A 146 -21.04 -18.22 12.23
CA GLY A 146 -21.26 -19.33 13.16
C GLY A 146 -22.35 -19.04 14.20
N ILE A 147 -22.68 -17.78 14.44
CA ILE A 147 -23.76 -17.36 15.33
C ILE A 147 -25.09 -17.48 14.56
N GLN A 148 -25.84 -18.55 14.84
CA GLN A 148 -26.97 -19.03 14.02
C GLN A 148 -28.09 -18.00 13.77
N ALA A 149 -28.24 -16.99 14.63
CA ALA A 149 -29.24 -15.93 14.48
C ALA A 149 -28.65 -14.66 13.84
N PHE A 150 -28.29 -14.72 12.55
CA PHE A 150 -27.82 -13.53 11.83
C PHE A 150 -28.97 -12.56 11.50
N ARG A 151 -30.19 -13.09 11.28
CA ARG A 151 -31.40 -12.35 10.94
C ARG A 151 -32.38 -12.32 12.11
N GLN A 152 -33.18 -11.25 12.22
CA GLN A 152 -34.27 -11.15 13.20
C GLN A 152 -35.32 -12.25 13.04
N ASP A 153 -35.54 -12.71 11.80
CA ASP A 153 -36.49 -13.78 11.46
C ASP A 153 -35.99 -15.19 11.82
N GLY A 154 -34.81 -15.32 12.45
CA GLY A 154 -34.20 -16.60 12.81
C GLY A 154 -33.65 -17.41 11.63
N GLN A 155 -33.68 -16.85 10.41
CA GLN A 155 -33.08 -17.50 9.25
C GLN A 155 -31.55 -17.39 9.27
N VAL A 156 -30.92 -18.48 8.86
CA VAL A 156 -29.46 -18.56 8.65
C VAL A 156 -29.08 -17.84 7.37
N ALA A 157 -28.04 -17.02 7.43
CA ALA A 157 -27.52 -16.34 6.27
C ALA A 157 -26.81 -17.33 5.33
N GLY A 158 -27.09 -17.24 4.03
CA GLY A 158 -26.50 -18.12 3.01
C GLY A 158 -25.01 -17.82 2.75
N LEU A 159 -24.34 -18.72 2.02
CA LEU A 159 -22.95 -18.50 1.60
C LEU A 159 -22.78 -17.21 0.76
N ASP A 160 -23.82 -16.79 0.05
CA ASP A 160 -23.80 -15.54 -0.72
C ASP A 160 -23.71 -14.30 0.19
N ALA A 161 -24.43 -14.31 1.32
CA ALA A 161 -24.34 -13.25 2.32
C ALA A 161 -22.96 -13.22 2.99
N LEU A 162 -22.34 -14.38 3.22
CA LEU A 162 -20.96 -14.48 3.72
C LEU A 162 -19.98 -13.88 2.70
N GLY A 163 -20.15 -14.19 1.41
CA GLY A 163 -19.38 -13.62 0.32
C GLY A 163 -19.48 -12.10 0.25
N VAL A 164 -20.69 -11.55 0.34
CA VAL A 164 -20.91 -10.09 0.38
C VAL A 164 -20.25 -9.46 1.62
N LEU A 165 -20.42 -10.05 2.80
CA LEU A 165 -19.78 -9.54 4.03
C LEU A 165 -18.26 -9.55 3.92
N MET A 166 -17.66 -10.67 3.52
CA MET A 166 -16.22 -10.79 3.35
C MET A 166 -15.69 -9.77 2.34
N TYR A 167 -16.38 -9.61 1.21
CA TYR A 167 -15.98 -8.64 0.19
C TYR A 167 -16.09 -7.20 0.70
N THR A 168 -17.18 -6.85 1.40
CA THR A 168 -17.33 -5.52 2.01
C THR A 168 -16.20 -5.24 3.00
N CYS A 169 -15.85 -6.20 3.85
CA CYS A 169 -14.71 -6.08 4.77
C CYS A 169 -13.41 -5.82 4.00
N VAL A 170 -13.13 -6.55 2.91
CA VAL A 170 -11.93 -6.30 2.09
C VAL A 170 -11.93 -4.90 1.49
N VAL A 171 -13.05 -4.43 0.92
CA VAL A 171 -13.16 -3.08 0.34
C VAL A 171 -12.90 -2.00 1.39
N TRP A 172 -13.51 -2.13 2.57
CA TRP A 172 -13.30 -1.18 3.67
C TRP A 172 -11.87 -1.21 4.19
N VAL A 173 -11.34 -2.40 4.49
CA VAL A 173 -10.00 -2.55 5.07
C VAL A 173 -8.95 -1.98 4.13
N VAL A 174 -9.02 -2.29 2.84
CA VAL A 174 -8.10 -1.72 1.85
C VAL A 174 -8.28 -0.20 1.80
N ASN A 175 -9.46 0.34 1.52
CA ASN A 175 -9.63 1.79 1.40
C ASN A 175 -9.22 2.57 2.66
N CYS A 176 -9.57 2.09 3.86
CA CYS A 176 -9.16 2.72 5.12
C CYS A 176 -7.66 2.57 5.41
N GLN A 177 -7.05 1.41 5.11
CA GLN A 177 -5.60 1.22 5.19
C GLN A 177 -4.88 2.23 4.27
N MET A 178 -5.45 2.50 3.11
CA MET A 178 -4.91 3.51 2.21
C MET A 178 -5.04 4.90 2.82
N ALA A 179 -6.19 5.24 3.41
CA ALA A 179 -6.41 6.52 4.10
C ALA A 179 -5.36 6.75 5.21
N LEU A 180 -5.02 5.71 5.98
CA LEU A 180 -3.97 5.77 7.01
C LEU A 180 -2.55 5.91 6.43
N SER A 181 -2.34 5.55 5.16
CA SER A 181 -1.04 5.57 4.50
C SER A 181 -0.79 6.87 3.71
N VAL A 182 -1.85 7.66 3.45
CA VAL A 182 -1.73 8.94 2.73
C VAL A 182 -1.04 9.97 3.61
N ASN A 183 -0.09 10.71 3.03
CA ASN A 183 0.62 11.78 3.76
C ASN A 183 -0.09 13.13 3.62
N TYR A 184 -0.58 13.44 2.41
CA TYR A 184 -1.31 14.68 2.14
C TYR A 184 -2.73 14.39 1.68
N PHE A 185 -3.67 14.46 2.63
CA PHE A 185 -5.05 14.06 2.40
C PHE A 185 -5.86 15.19 1.77
N THR A 186 -5.85 15.25 0.43
CA THR A 186 -6.61 16.24 -0.34
C THR A 186 -8.06 15.82 -0.52
N ILE A 187 -8.91 16.76 -0.92
CA ILE A 187 -10.31 16.48 -1.29
C ILE A 187 -10.39 15.40 -2.39
N ILE A 188 -9.45 15.41 -3.33
CA ILE A 188 -9.39 14.39 -4.39
C ILE A 188 -9.18 12.99 -3.78
N GLN A 189 -8.26 12.85 -2.83
CA GLN A 189 -8.04 11.58 -2.14
C GLN A 189 -9.28 11.14 -1.36
N HIS A 190 -9.96 12.06 -0.68
CA HIS A 190 -11.24 11.78 -0.02
C HIS A 190 -12.29 11.23 -0.99
N ILE A 191 -12.45 11.89 -2.14
CA ILE A 191 -13.42 11.48 -3.17
C ILE A 191 -13.11 10.07 -3.66
N PHE A 192 -11.85 9.74 -3.96
CA PHE A 192 -11.53 8.40 -4.44
C PHE A 192 -11.68 7.33 -3.35
N ILE A 193 -11.19 7.55 -2.14
CA ILE A 193 -11.27 6.56 -1.05
C ILE A 193 -12.72 6.31 -0.64
N TRP A 194 -13.43 7.37 -0.23
CA TRP A 194 -14.80 7.25 0.25
C TRP A 194 -15.78 7.00 -0.89
N GLY A 195 -15.50 7.56 -2.07
CA GLY A 195 -16.26 7.28 -3.28
C GLY A 195 -16.14 5.82 -3.70
N SER A 196 -14.98 5.17 -3.60
CA SER A 196 -14.86 3.74 -3.90
C SER A 196 -15.68 2.86 -2.94
N ILE A 197 -15.74 3.22 -1.65
CA ILE A 197 -16.63 2.55 -0.68
C ILE A 197 -18.10 2.82 -1.02
N ALA A 198 -18.47 4.05 -1.34
CA ALA A 198 -19.84 4.40 -1.72
C ALA A 198 -20.27 3.68 -3.01
N VAL A 199 -19.39 3.62 -4.01
CA VAL A 199 -19.61 2.92 -5.29
C VAL A 199 -19.81 1.42 -5.06
N TRP A 200 -19.15 0.81 -4.08
CA TRP A 200 -19.44 -0.56 -3.69
C TRP A 200 -20.88 -0.76 -3.21
N TYR A 201 -21.38 0.10 -2.32
CA TYR A 201 -22.77 0.02 -1.86
C TYR A 201 -23.79 0.35 -2.96
N LEU A 202 -23.50 1.34 -3.79
CA LEU A 202 -24.33 1.66 -4.97
C LEU A 202 -24.36 0.48 -5.94
N PHE A 203 -23.23 -0.20 -6.14
CA PHE A 203 -23.16 -1.40 -6.96
C PHE A 203 -23.99 -2.54 -6.37
N LEU A 204 -23.90 -2.79 -5.05
CA LEU A 204 -24.74 -3.80 -4.38
C LEU A 204 -26.25 -3.52 -4.57
N LEU A 205 -26.66 -2.26 -4.46
CA LEU A 205 -28.06 -1.85 -4.67
C LEU A 205 -28.50 -2.02 -6.12
N ALA A 206 -27.70 -1.50 -7.06
CA ALA A 206 -28.04 -1.55 -8.49
C ALA A 206 -28.01 -2.99 -9.02
N TYR A 207 -26.92 -3.73 -8.76
CA TYR A 207 -26.74 -5.10 -9.22
C TYR A 207 -27.69 -6.10 -8.54
N GLY A 208 -28.03 -5.86 -7.28
CA GLY A 208 -29.04 -6.63 -6.56
C GLY A 208 -30.48 -6.41 -7.05
N ALA A 209 -30.75 -5.28 -7.73
CA ALA A 209 -32.06 -4.94 -8.31
C ALA A 209 -32.21 -5.37 -9.79
N VAL A 210 -31.11 -5.71 -10.47
CA VAL A 210 -31.13 -6.25 -11.83
C VAL A 210 -31.79 -7.64 -11.83
N ASP A 211 -32.40 -8.02 -12.96
CA ASP A 211 -33.05 -9.32 -13.15
C ASP A 211 -32.22 -10.50 -12.57
N PRO A 212 -32.87 -11.46 -11.87
CA PRO A 212 -32.21 -12.61 -11.27
C PRO A 212 -31.36 -13.43 -12.25
N ARG A 213 -31.69 -13.38 -13.55
CA ARG A 213 -30.94 -14.05 -14.62
C ARG A 213 -29.50 -13.56 -14.73
N PHE A 214 -29.25 -12.28 -14.48
CA PHE A 214 -27.91 -11.68 -14.52
C PHE A 214 -27.26 -11.64 -13.15
N SER A 215 -28.02 -11.25 -12.11
CA SER A 215 -27.49 -11.13 -10.75
C SER A 215 -27.13 -12.49 -10.14
N LYS A 216 -27.77 -13.57 -10.63
CA LYS A 216 -27.61 -14.95 -10.15
C LYS A 216 -27.78 -14.99 -8.63
N SER A 217 -26.69 -15.27 -7.91
CA SER A 217 -26.65 -15.39 -6.47
C SER A 217 -26.61 -14.06 -5.71
N ALA A 218 -26.47 -12.92 -6.41
CA ALA A 218 -26.45 -11.59 -5.79
C ALA A 218 -27.83 -10.91 -5.77
N TYR A 219 -28.87 -11.54 -6.34
CA TYR A 219 -30.20 -10.94 -6.44
C TYR A 219 -30.79 -10.69 -5.04
N MET A 220 -31.12 -9.42 -4.75
CA MET A 220 -31.68 -8.94 -3.48
C MET A 220 -30.92 -9.29 -2.19
N VAL A 221 -29.76 -9.95 -2.25
CA VAL A 221 -28.98 -10.38 -1.06
C VAL A 221 -28.64 -9.20 -0.16
N PHE A 222 -28.25 -8.06 -0.74
CA PHE A 222 -27.91 -6.89 0.08
C PHE A 222 -29.13 -6.32 0.81
N ILE A 223 -30.26 -6.14 0.13
CA ILE A 223 -31.45 -5.48 0.71
C ILE A 223 -32.19 -6.42 1.66
N GLU A 224 -32.30 -7.70 1.33
CA GLU A 224 -33.12 -8.65 2.09
C GLU A 224 -32.35 -9.38 3.20
N GLN A 225 -31.08 -9.74 2.96
CA GLN A 225 -30.33 -10.58 3.88
C GLN A 225 -29.32 -9.77 4.71
N VAL A 226 -28.58 -8.86 4.09
CA VAL A 226 -27.37 -8.28 4.68
C VAL A 226 -27.61 -6.92 5.33
N ALA A 227 -28.22 -5.97 4.62
CA ALA A 227 -28.41 -4.59 5.10
C ALA A 227 -29.32 -4.47 6.35
N PRO A 228 -30.40 -5.24 6.50
CA PRO A 228 -31.24 -5.19 7.70
C PRO A 228 -30.56 -5.77 8.94
N ALA A 229 -29.56 -6.64 8.75
CA ALA A 229 -28.88 -7.31 9.84
C ALA A 229 -27.88 -6.37 10.51
N LEU A 230 -28.11 -6.02 11.78
CA LEU A 230 -27.16 -5.20 12.56
C LEU A 230 -25.79 -5.88 12.70
N SER A 231 -25.78 -7.21 12.75
CA SER A 231 -24.57 -8.04 12.77
C SER A 231 -23.63 -7.73 11.61
N TYR A 232 -24.14 -7.54 10.39
CA TYR A 232 -23.33 -7.18 9.22
C TYR A 232 -22.51 -5.90 9.45
N TRP A 233 -23.16 -4.85 9.95
CA TRP A 233 -22.52 -3.56 10.20
C TRP A 233 -21.49 -3.63 11.33
N LEU A 234 -21.84 -4.31 12.42
CA LEU A 234 -20.93 -4.50 13.55
C LEU A 234 -19.71 -5.33 13.15
N VAL A 235 -19.90 -6.43 12.44
CA VAL A 235 -18.80 -7.30 12.00
C VAL A 235 -17.89 -6.56 11.02
N THR A 236 -18.45 -5.80 10.09
CA THR A 236 -17.66 -4.95 9.19
C THR A 236 -16.83 -3.95 10.00
N LEU A 237 -17.45 -3.25 10.96
CA LEU A 237 -16.77 -2.28 11.82
C LEU A 237 -15.63 -2.93 12.63
N PHE A 238 -15.90 -4.05 13.28
CA PHE A 238 -14.90 -4.77 14.10
C PHE A 238 -13.78 -5.37 13.25
N ALA A 239 -14.07 -5.95 12.08
CA ALA A 239 -13.07 -6.45 11.16
C ALA A 239 -12.14 -5.32 10.67
N VAL A 240 -12.71 -4.15 10.37
CA VAL A 240 -11.93 -2.96 9.99
C VAL A 240 -11.05 -2.49 11.15
N MET A 241 -11.60 -2.35 12.36
CA MET A 241 -10.79 -1.94 13.51
C MET A 241 -9.67 -2.95 13.82
N ALA A 242 -10.00 -4.25 13.86
CA ALA A 242 -9.05 -5.31 14.21
C ALA A 242 -7.89 -5.43 13.21
N THR A 243 -8.12 -5.15 11.92
CA THR A 243 -7.09 -5.17 10.88
C THR A 243 -6.25 -3.89 10.84
N LEU A 244 -6.85 -2.72 11.10
CA LEU A 244 -6.15 -1.44 10.99
C LEU A 244 -5.35 -1.10 12.25
N ILE A 245 -5.79 -1.53 13.43
CA ILE A 245 -5.08 -1.25 14.70
C ILE A 245 -3.63 -1.77 14.67
N PRO A 246 -3.33 -3.02 14.27
CA PRO A 246 -1.95 -3.51 14.18
C PRO A 246 -1.08 -2.67 13.26
N TYR A 247 -1.60 -2.29 12.09
CA TYR A 247 -0.86 -1.44 11.15
C TYR A 247 -0.63 -0.03 11.71
N PHE A 248 -1.66 0.57 12.33
CA PHE A 248 -1.54 1.87 12.97
C PHE A 248 -0.50 1.86 14.09
N CYS A 249 -0.53 0.85 14.96
CA CYS A 249 0.48 0.66 16.01
C CYS A 249 1.88 0.51 15.42
N TYR A 250 2.04 -0.33 14.39
CA TYR A 250 3.31 -0.47 13.68
C TYR A 250 3.80 0.86 13.12
N ALA A 251 2.96 1.61 12.41
CA ALA A 251 3.29 2.89 11.82
C ALA A 251 3.66 3.93 12.89
N ALA A 252 2.91 4.00 13.99
CA ALA A 252 3.18 4.91 15.10
C ALA A 252 4.53 4.60 15.79
N ILE A 253 4.82 3.32 16.05
CA ILE A 253 6.11 2.87 16.60
C ILE A 253 7.24 3.20 15.63
N GLN A 254 7.05 2.93 14.34
CA GLN A 254 8.06 3.16 13.31
C GLN A 254 8.38 4.65 13.14
N ILE A 255 7.36 5.53 13.14
CA ILE A 255 7.55 6.99 13.08
C ILE A 255 8.21 7.52 14.34
N ARG A 256 7.84 7.02 15.53
CA ARG A 256 8.36 7.51 16.82
C ARG A 256 9.79 7.08 17.10
N PHE A 257 10.10 5.80 16.91
CA PHE A 257 11.39 5.21 17.31
C PHE A 257 12.37 5.09 16.14
N PHE A 258 11.87 4.90 14.91
CA PHE A 258 12.70 4.69 13.72
C PHE A 258 12.36 5.64 12.56
N PRO A 259 12.33 6.98 12.78
CA PRO A 259 11.92 7.93 11.76
C PRO A 259 12.83 7.90 10.53
N MET A 260 12.22 7.77 9.34
CA MET A 260 12.89 7.89 8.04
C MET A 260 13.29 9.35 7.76
N PHE A 261 14.08 9.61 6.72
CA PHE A 261 14.61 10.95 6.48
C PHE A 261 13.49 11.95 6.17
N HIS A 262 12.52 11.58 5.33
CA HIS A 262 11.33 12.40 5.08
C HIS A 262 10.48 12.64 6.35
N ASN A 263 10.33 11.64 7.24
CA ASN A 263 9.60 11.82 8.52
C ASN A 263 10.28 12.88 9.41
N LYS A 264 11.61 12.92 9.44
CA LYS A 264 12.37 13.95 10.18
C LYS A 264 12.11 15.36 9.62
N ILE A 265 11.98 15.48 8.31
CA ILE A 265 11.69 16.76 7.64
C ILE A 265 10.25 17.19 7.93
N GLN A 266 9.29 16.29 7.83
CA GLN A 266 7.90 16.54 8.20
C GLN A 266 7.77 16.96 9.66
N TRP A 267 8.48 16.30 10.59
CA TRP A 267 8.52 16.71 11.99
C TRP A 267 9.05 18.14 12.16
N LYS A 268 10.11 18.51 11.44
CA LYS A 268 10.65 19.88 11.50
C LYS A 268 9.73 20.90 10.85
N ARG A 269 8.95 20.50 9.85
CA ARG A 269 7.92 21.33 9.22
C ARG A 269 6.79 21.62 10.20
N HIS A 270 6.34 20.60 10.94
CA HIS A 270 5.35 20.77 12.00
C HIS A 270 5.84 21.71 13.11
N LEU A 271 7.15 21.72 13.40
CA LEU A 271 7.76 22.68 14.33
C LEU A 271 7.99 24.08 13.74
N GLY A 272 7.64 24.33 12.48
CA GLY A 272 7.92 25.59 11.79
C GLY A 272 9.40 25.85 11.49
N LYS A 273 10.27 24.85 11.65
CA LYS A 273 11.73 24.97 11.53
C LYS A 273 12.32 24.31 10.27
N ALA A 274 11.50 23.66 9.44
CA ALA A 274 12.02 22.96 8.26
C ALA A 274 12.59 23.90 7.20
N GLU A 275 12.09 25.14 7.12
CA GLU A 275 12.56 26.14 6.15
C GLU A 275 13.86 26.83 6.57
N ASP A 276 14.28 26.67 7.83
CA ASP A 276 15.53 27.25 8.33
C ASP A 276 16.75 26.57 7.65
N PRO A 277 17.58 27.34 6.90
CA PRO A 277 18.74 26.78 6.20
C PRO A 277 19.77 26.15 7.15
N GLU A 278 19.88 26.63 8.39
CA GLU A 278 20.80 26.05 9.37
C GLU A 278 20.34 24.65 9.80
N VAL A 279 19.03 24.51 10.07
CA VAL A 279 18.42 23.21 10.37
C VAL A 279 18.56 22.25 9.20
N ALA A 280 18.39 22.74 7.97
CA ALA A 280 18.57 21.93 6.77
C ALA A 280 20.01 21.42 6.60
N ARG A 281 21.01 22.28 6.85
CA ARG A 281 22.43 21.90 6.80
C ARG A 281 22.78 20.88 7.88
N GLN A 282 22.27 21.05 9.10
CA GLN A 282 22.50 20.11 10.20
C GLN A 282 21.85 18.75 9.95
N LEU A 283 20.64 18.72 9.38
CA LEU A 283 19.95 17.46 9.09
C LEU A 283 20.58 16.71 7.91
N SER A 284 20.96 17.43 6.86
CA SER A 284 21.66 16.84 5.71
C SER A 284 23.05 16.32 6.09
N SER A 285 23.81 17.03 6.92
CA SER A 285 25.12 16.56 7.42
C SER A 285 24.97 15.29 8.26
N ARG A 286 24.00 15.25 9.20
CA ARG A 286 23.68 14.06 10.00
C ARG A 286 23.21 12.88 9.15
N HIS A 287 22.45 13.13 8.09
CA HIS A 287 22.02 12.08 7.17
C HIS A 287 23.20 11.50 6.39
N ARG A 288 24.10 12.36 5.88
CA ARG A 288 25.31 11.91 5.17
C ARG A 288 26.22 11.08 6.06
N THR A 289 26.47 11.49 7.31
CA THR A 289 27.32 10.71 8.24
C THR A 289 26.69 9.37 8.58
N SER A 290 25.37 9.32 8.83
CA SER A 290 24.65 8.07 9.09
C SER A 290 24.67 7.12 7.89
N SER A 291 24.45 7.64 6.67
CA SER A 291 24.48 6.84 5.44
C SER A 291 25.89 6.35 5.10
N HIS A 292 26.92 7.18 5.33
CA HIS A 292 28.31 6.81 5.13
C HIS A 292 28.73 5.69 6.11
N GLN A 293 28.38 5.80 7.40
CA GLN A 293 28.63 4.74 8.38
C GLN A 293 27.95 3.42 8.00
N ARG A 294 26.72 3.46 7.47
CA ARG A 294 26.05 2.25 6.96
C ARG A 294 26.77 1.65 5.75
N MET A 295 27.21 2.46 4.79
CA MET A 295 27.94 1.95 3.62
C MET A 295 29.28 1.32 4.00
N VAL A 296 30.06 1.97 4.85
CA VAL A 296 31.35 1.44 5.34
C VAL A 296 31.14 0.12 6.12
N GLY A 297 30.10 0.03 6.94
CA GLY A 297 29.77 -1.21 7.65
C GLY A 297 29.36 -2.36 6.72
N ILE A 298 28.71 -2.06 5.59
CA ILE A 298 28.33 -3.07 4.58
C ILE A 298 29.54 -3.51 3.76
N SER A 299 30.42 -2.58 3.33
CA SER A 299 31.64 -2.93 2.60
C SER A 299 32.57 -3.76 3.47
N ALA A 300 32.84 -3.34 4.71
CA ALA A 300 33.67 -4.10 5.64
C ALA A 300 33.15 -5.52 5.92
N ARG A 301 31.81 -5.71 5.98
CA ARG A 301 31.20 -7.04 6.11
C ARG A 301 31.34 -7.89 4.85
N ARG A 302 31.27 -7.28 3.66
CA ARG A 302 31.50 -7.99 2.39
C ARG A 302 32.96 -8.38 2.24
N ASP A 303 33.88 -7.48 2.56
CA ASP A 303 35.33 -7.73 2.53
C ASP A 303 35.70 -8.81 3.55
N GLY A 304 35.10 -8.78 4.75
CA GLY A 304 35.27 -9.83 5.76
C GLY A 304 34.74 -11.19 5.31
N LYS A 305 33.57 -11.24 4.66
CA LYS A 305 33.04 -12.49 4.06
C LYS A 305 33.90 -12.98 2.90
N ALA A 306 34.37 -12.09 2.04
CA ALA A 306 35.26 -12.44 0.94
C ALA A 306 36.57 -13.03 1.48
N MET A 307 37.19 -12.40 2.49
CA MET A 307 38.37 -12.94 3.16
C MET A 307 38.13 -14.31 3.81
N GLN A 308 36.97 -14.54 4.44
CA GLN A 308 36.64 -15.87 4.99
C GLN A 308 36.54 -16.93 3.89
N VAL A 309 35.86 -16.63 2.79
CA VAL A 309 35.74 -17.55 1.65
C VAL A 309 37.11 -17.83 1.02
N THR A 310 37.95 -16.81 0.83
CA THR A 310 39.31 -16.99 0.32
C THR A 310 40.12 -17.90 1.24
N LYS A 311 40.02 -17.69 2.56
CA LYS A 311 40.74 -18.50 3.56
C LYS A 311 40.26 -19.95 3.62
N GLU A 312 38.96 -20.18 3.49
CA GLU A 312 38.38 -21.53 3.38
C GLU A 312 38.83 -22.23 2.09
N THR A 313 38.92 -21.49 0.98
CA THR A 313 39.40 -22.02 -0.31
C THR A 313 40.88 -22.38 -0.24
N GLU A 314 41.71 -21.52 0.37
CA GLU A 314 43.15 -21.79 0.57
C GLU A 314 43.39 -23.03 1.45
N LEU A 315 42.57 -23.23 2.50
CA LEU A 315 42.64 -24.42 3.35
C LEU A 315 42.25 -25.71 2.61
N GLN A 316 41.28 -25.64 1.68
CA GLN A 316 40.89 -26.78 0.84
C GLN A 316 41.95 -27.15 -0.21
N VAL A 317 42.78 -26.20 -0.66
CA VAL A 317 43.85 -26.47 -1.63
C VAL A 317 45.09 -27.08 -0.96
N GLN A 318 45.27 -26.86 0.34
CA GLN A 318 46.41 -27.42 1.11
C GLN A 318 46.15 -28.80 1.73
N GLY A 319 44.89 -29.21 1.87
CA GLY A 319 44.50 -30.53 2.41
C GLY A 319 44.32 -31.58 1.34
#